data_AF-A0A2V3VW79-F1
#
_entry.id   AF-A0A2V3VW79-F1
#
_cell.length_a   1.000
_cell.length_b   1.000
_cell.length_c   1.000
_cell.angle_alpha   90.00
_cell.angle_beta   90.00
_cell.angle_gamma   90.00
#
_symmetry.space_group_name_H-M   'P 1'
#
loop_
_entity.id
_entity.type
_entity.pdbx_description
1 polymer ?
#
loop_
_entity_poly.entity_id
_entity_poly.type
_entity_poly.pdbx_seq_one_letter_code
_entity_poly.pdbx_strand_id
1 'polypeptide(L)'
;MSKITLNKPVFDSVVAQALEANSSLQVSKFHSTINKTNLNSIKQQLQALKELDSLLTEYHHLLEHDLQKLSQTGDQLVGYDAKLAAALLK
;
A
#
# COMPACT_ATOMS: atom_id res chain seq x y z
N MET A 1 32.23 11.96 10.77
CA MET A 1 30.85 11.43 10.88
C MET A 1 30.53 10.69 9.60
N SER A 2 30.19 9.40 9.67
CA SER A 2 29.79 8.63 8.49
C SER A 2 28.47 9.20 7.96
N LYS A 3 28.46 9.63 6.70
CA LYS A 3 27.27 10.21 6.06
C LYS A 3 26.32 9.06 5.73
N ILE A 4 25.26 8.90 6.52
CA ILE A 4 24.18 7.97 6.20
C ILE A 4 23.33 8.67 5.15
N THR A 5 23.43 8.24 3.90
CA THR A 5 22.62 8.74 2.77
C THR A 5 21.61 7.68 2.34
N LEU A 6 20.41 8.10 1.99
CA LEU A 6 19.38 7.16 1.51
C LEU A 6 19.83 6.49 0.19
N ASN A 7 19.86 5.16 0.16
CA ASN A 7 20.00 4.43 -1.10
C ASN A 7 18.67 4.46 -1.85
N LYS A 8 18.45 5.53 -2.63
CA LYS A 8 17.19 5.81 -3.31
C LYS A 8 16.74 4.68 -4.25
N PRO A 9 17.60 4.08 -5.10
CA PRO A 9 17.18 2.96 -5.95
C PRO A 9 16.63 1.76 -5.17
N VAL A 10 17.27 1.38 -4.06
CA VAL A 10 16.79 0.27 -3.22
C VAL A 10 15.47 0.64 -2.54
N PHE A 11 15.39 1.85 -2.00
CA PHE A 11 14.17 2.35 -1.36
C PHE A 11 12.97 2.36 -2.32
N ASP A 12 13.14 2.93 -3.51
CA ASP A 12 12.08 3.01 -4.53
C ASP A 12 11.65 1.62 -5.00
N SER A 13 12.60 0.69 -5.13
CA SER A 13 12.29 -0.70 -5.49
C SER A 13 11.41 -1.39 -4.44
N VAL A 14 11.69 -1.18 -3.15
CA VAL A 14 10.87 -1.76 -2.08
C VAL A 14 9.48 -1.11 -2.04
N VAL A 15 9.38 0.21 -2.22
CA VAL A 15 8.08 0.91 -2.30
C VAL A 15 7.26 0.41 -3.49
N ALA A 16 7.90 0.23 -4.65
CA ALA A 16 7.24 -0.29 -5.85
C ALA A 16 6.71 -1.72 -5.64
N GLN A 17 7.52 -2.61 -5.05
CA GLN A 17 7.07 -3.98 -4.71
C GLN A 17 5.88 -3.98 -3.75
N ALA A 18 5.88 -3.08 -2.77
CA ALA A 18 4.76 -2.94 -1.84
C ALA A 18 3.49 -2.41 -2.52
N LEU A 19 3.63 -1.47 -3.47
CA LEU A 19 2.51 -0.98 -4.27
C LEU A 19 1.91 -2.10 -5.14
N GLU A 20 2.74 -2.90 -5.81
CA GLU A 20 2.29 -4.05 -6.62
C GLU A 20 1.57 -5.11 -5.76
N ALA A 21 2.10 -5.40 -4.56
CA ALA A 21 1.46 -6.28 -3.61
C ALA A 21 0.09 -5.73 -3.16
N ASN A 22 0.01 -4.42 -2.90
CA ASN A 22 -1.26 -3.76 -2.54
C ASN A 22 -2.28 -3.81 -3.69
N SER A 23 -1.86 -3.58 -4.94
CA SER A 23 -2.74 -3.69 -6.11
C SER A 23 -3.32 -5.09 -6.29
N SER A 24 -2.60 -6.12 -5.87
CA SER A 24 -3.07 -7.52 -5.92
C SER A 24 -4.24 -7.78 -4.96
N LEU A 25 -4.44 -6.96 -3.92
CA LEU A 25 -5.58 -7.08 -2.98
C LEU A 25 -6.94 -6.77 -3.64
N GLN A 26 -6.98 -5.95 -4.71
CA GLN A 26 -8.24 -5.62 -5.39
C GLN A 26 -8.82 -6.78 -6.23
N VAL A 27 -8.03 -7.82 -6.52
CA VAL A 27 -8.41 -8.89 -7.46
C VAL A 27 -9.36 -9.92 -6.84
N SER A 28 -9.52 -9.94 -5.51
CA SER A 28 -10.37 -10.92 -4.80
C SER A 28 -11.84 -10.52 -4.68
N LYS A 29 -12.45 -9.93 -5.72
CA LYS A 29 -13.90 -9.66 -5.72
C LYS A 29 -14.68 -10.97 -5.69
N PHE A 30 -15.30 -11.26 -4.54
CA PHE A 30 -16.14 -12.45 -4.35
C PHE A 30 -17.45 -12.32 -5.14
N HIS A 31 -17.44 -12.67 -6.42
CA HIS A 31 -18.65 -12.90 -7.20
C HIS A 31 -19.14 -14.35 -7.06
N SER A 32 -19.92 -14.61 -6.01
CA SER A 32 -20.58 -15.91 -5.84
C SER A 32 -22.08 -15.77 -6.07
N THR A 33 -22.58 -16.20 -7.23
CA THR A 33 -24.03 -16.31 -7.49
C THR A 33 -24.55 -17.58 -6.83
N ILE A 34 -25.11 -17.48 -5.61
CA ILE A 34 -25.60 -18.65 -4.87
C ILE A 34 -27.06 -18.93 -5.23
N ASN A 35 -27.29 -19.99 -6.02
CA ASN A 35 -28.62 -20.47 -6.37
C ASN A 35 -29.18 -21.42 -5.29
N LYS A 36 -30.15 -20.91 -4.52
CA LYS A 36 -31.24 -21.62 -3.81
C LYS A 36 -30.91 -22.97 -3.14
N THR A 37 -30.44 -22.99 -1.89
CA THR A 37 -31.06 -23.80 -0.79
C THR A 37 -30.52 -23.38 0.59
N ASN A 38 -31.41 -23.16 1.56
CA ASN A 38 -31.17 -22.66 2.94
C ASN A 38 -30.68 -21.20 3.06
N LEU A 39 -31.60 -20.27 2.79
CA LEU A 39 -31.32 -18.84 2.55
C LEU A 39 -30.78 -18.05 3.75
N ASN A 40 -31.02 -18.45 5.01
CA ASN A 40 -30.62 -17.63 6.16
C ASN A 40 -29.11 -17.72 6.45
N SER A 41 -28.55 -18.94 6.53
CA SER A 41 -27.10 -19.13 6.69
C SER A 41 -26.32 -18.56 5.51
N ILE A 42 -26.84 -18.71 4.30
CA ILE A 42 -26.23 -18.15 3.08
C ILE A 42 -26.28 -16.63 3.06
N LYS A 43 -27.39 -16.01 3.50
CA LYS A 43 -27.49 -14.55 3.62
C LYS A 43 -26.48 -13.99 4.62
N GLN A 44 -26.31 -14.63 5.77
CA GLN A 44 -25.32 -14.21 6.77
C GLN A 44 -23.88 -14.35 6.23
N GLN A 45 -23.57 -15.45 5.54
CA GLN A 45 -22.28 -15.65 4.89
C GLN A 45 -22.03 -14.63 3.78
N LEU A 46 -23.04 -14.32 2.95
CA LEU A 46 -22.95 -13.28 1.93
C LEU A 46 -22.74 -11.89 2.53
N GLN A 47 -23.40 -11.59 3.65
CA GLN A 47 -23.21 -10.33 4.36
C GLN A 47 -21.79 -10.22 4.92
N ALA A 48 -21.27 -11.28 5.55
CA ALA A 48 -19.90 -11.33 6.03
C ALA A 48 -18.87 -11.18 4.89
N LEU A 49 -19.12 -11.79 3.73
CA LEU A 49 -18.28 -11.62 2.54
C LEU A 49 -18.30 -10.19 1.99
N LYS A 50 -19.45 -9.51 2.02
CA LYS A 50 -19.54 -8.09 1.62
C LYS A 50 -18.81 -7.18 2.59
N GLU A 51 -18.93 -7.42 3.88
CA GLU A 51 -18.22 -6.67 4.91
C GLU A 51 -16.70 -6.86 4.79
N LEU A 52 -16.26 -8.10 4.51
CA LEU A 52 -14.86 -8.40 4.23
C LEU A 52 -14.36 -7.67 2.97
N ASP A 53 -15.13 -7.67 1.89
CA ASP A 53 -14.79 -6.96 0.64
C ASP A 53 -14.65 -5.44 0.86
N SER A 54 -15.57 -4.86 1.65
CA SER A 54 -15.51 -3.45 2.07
C SER A 54 -14.25 -3.14 2.88
N LEU A 55 -13.96 -3.98 3.89
CA LEU A 55 -12.79 -3.80 4.75
C LEU A 55 -11.49 -3.94 3.97
N LEU A 56 -11.40 -4.91 3.04
CA LEU A 56 -10.24 -5.08 2.17
C LEU A 56 -10.05 -3.87 1.25
N THR A 57 -11.13 -3.28 0.76
CA THR A 57 -11.09 -2.06 -0.06
C THR A 57 -10.58 -0.87 0.74
N GLU A 58 -11.08 -0.66 1.96
CA GLU A 58 -10.60 0.40 2.85
C GLU A 58 -9.12 0.23 3.19
N TYR A 59 -8.71 -1.00 3.52
CA TYR A 59 -7.33 -1.32 3.84
C TYR A 59 -6.39 -1.10 2.64
N HIS A 60 -6.83 -1.46 1.44
CA HIS A 60 -6.10 -1.22 0.20
C HIS A 60 -5.82 0.28 -0.01
N HIS A 61 -6.84 1.13 0.17
CA HIS A 61 -6.68 2.59 0.02
C HIS A 61 -5.78 3.19 1.08
N LEU A 62 -5.85 2.71 2.32
CA LEU A 62 -4.97 3.15 3.40
C LEU A 62 -3.50 2.83 3.07
N LEU A 63 -3.23 1.59 2.64
CA LEU A 63 -1.89 1.17 2.23
C LEU A 63 -1.37 1.96 1.02
N GLU A 64 -2.22 2.21 0.03
CA GLU A 64 -1.85 3.00 -1.15
C GLU A 64 -1.40 4.40 -0.75
N HIS A 65 -2.17 5.07 0.11
CA HIS A 65 -1.86 6.40 0.60
C HIS A 65 -0.57 6.42 1.43
N ASP A 66 -0.35 5.44 2.31
CA ASP A 66 0.85 5.37 3.13
C ASP A 66 2.11 5.11 2.28
N LEU A 67 2.01 4.26 1.26
CA LEU A 67 3.10 4.01 0.31
C LEU A 67 3.42 5.23 -0.54
N GLN A 68 2.41 6.00 -0.95
CA GLN A 68 2.62 7.28 -1.64
C GLN A 68 3.34 8.29 -0.73
N LYS A 69 2.97 8.38 0.54
CA LYS A 69 3.69 9.21 1.52
C LYS A 69 5.13 8.76 1.73
N LEU A 70 5.37 7.45 1.76
CA LEU A 70 6.71 6.89 1.91
C LEU A 70 7.59 7.30 0.72
N SER A 71 7.06 7.20 -0.51
CA SER A 71 7.74 7.66 -1.73
C SER A 71 8.13 9.14 -1.65
N GLN A 72 7.18 10.01 -1.28
CA GLN A 72 7.42 11.46 -1.14
C GLN A 72 8.47 11.76 -0.06
N THR A 73 8.44 11.02 1.05
CA THR A 73 9.42 11.16 2.12
C THR A 73 10.82 10.78 1.63
N GLY A 74 10.93 9.72 0.81
CA GLY A 74 12.18 9.34 0.16
C GLY A 74 12.74 10.44 -0.74
N ASP A 75 11.90 11.11 -1.53
CA ASP A 75 12.30 12.28 -2.33
C ASP A 75 12.82 13.44 -1.48
N GLN A 76 12.12 13.74 -0.39
CA GLN A 76 12.50 14.81 0.54
C GLN A 76 13.86 14.53 1.19
N LEU A 77 14.10 13.29 1.64
CA LEU A 77 15.37 12.88 2.24
C LEU A 77 16.55 13.06 1.29
N VAL A 78 16.41 12.64 0.03
CA VAL A 78 17.45 12.89 -0.99
C VAL A 78 17.70 14.39 -1.18
N GLY A 79 16.64 15.20 -1.20
CA GLY A 79 16.75 16.65 -1.27
C GLY A 79 17.49 17.27 -0.08
N TYR A 80 17.24 16.78 1.14
CA TYR A 80 17.96 17.21 2.34
C TYR A 80 19.43 16.80 2.31
N ASP A 81 19.73 15.57 1.91
CA ASP A 81 21.11 15.06 1.80
C ASP A 81 21.94 15.88 0.79
N ALA A 82 21.32 16.29 -0.32
CA ALA A 82 21.94 17.15 -1.33
C ALA A 82 22.21 18.57 -0.79
N LYS A 83 21.25 19.17 -0.09
CA LYS A 83 21.42 20.50 0.54
C LYS A 83 22.53 20.47 1.61
N LEU A 84 22.56 19.43 2.44
CA LEU A 84 23.60 19.25 3.45
C LEU A 84 24.97 19.08 2.80
N ALA A 85 25.06 18.33 1.69
CA ALA A 85 26.30 18.19 0.92
C ALA A 85 26.81 19.54 0.41
N ALA A 86 25.92 20.35 -0.18
CA ALA A 86 26.28 21.65 -0.72
C ALA A 86 26.70 22.65 0.37
N ALA A 87 26.10 22.57 1.56
CA ALA A 87 26.45 23.43 2.69
C ALA A 87 27.83 23.11 3.30
N LEU A 88 28.27 21.85 3.25
CA LEU A 88 29.57 21.40 3.79
C LEU A 88 30.75 21.64 2.83
N LEU A 89 30.49 22.00 1.57
CA LEU A 89 31.50 22.28 0.53
C LEU A 89 31.77 23.79 0.36
N LYS A 90 31.10 24.65 1.14
CA LYS A 90 31.36 26.10 1.25
C LYS A 90 32.18 26.39 2.49
#